data_AF-A0A4Q1UXN7-F1
#
_entry.id   AF-A0A4Q1UXN7-F1
#
_cell.length_a   1.000
_cell.length_b   1.000
_cell.length_c   1.000
_cell.angle_alpha   90.00
_cell.angle_beta   90.00
_cell.angle_gamma   90.00
#
_symmetry.space_group_name_H-M   'P 1'
#
loop_
_entity.id
_entity.type
_entity.pdbx_description
1 polymer ?
#
loop_
_entity_poly.entity_id
_entity_poly.type
_entity_poly.pdbx_seq_one_letter_code
_entity_poly.pdbx_strand_id
1 'polypeptide(L)'
;MRTQRKHAGLSDKVVGSPAYDRKELYQELCQDEDGNRYTVVVYRPFPNLNVTRYELEDGSRVEFVDDCLFEIEATGKQLTRCP
;
A
#
# COMPACT_ATOMS: atom_id res chain seq x y z
N MET A 1 20.23 -27.88 34.88
CA MET A 1 20.94 -27.65 33.60
C MET A 1 20.14 -28.29 32.47
N ARG A 2 19.49 -27.49 31.61
CA ARG A 2 19.08 -27.86 30.24
C ARG A 2 18.68 -26.58 29.52
N THR A 3 19.62 -26.09 28.72
CA THR A 3 19.48 -24.98 27.78
C THR A 3 18.83 -25.48 26.49
N GLN A 4 17.81 -24.78 26.00
CA GLN A 4 17.48 -24.79 24.57
C GLN A 4 17.45 -23.34 24.08
N ARG A 5 18.22 -23.12 23.03
CA ARG A 5 18.40 -21.88 22.29
C ARG A 5 17.81 -22.09 20.89
N LYS A 6 17.27 -20.99 20.34
CA LYS A 6 17.14 -20.64 18.91
C LYS A 6 16.01 -21.28 18.08
N HIS A 7 14.97 -20.48 17.85
CA HIS A 7 14.45 -20.13 16.51
C HIS A 7 14.58 -18.58 16.45
N ALA A 8 15.34 -17.88 15.60
CA ALA A 8 15.64 -17.92 14.16
C ALA A 8 14.44 -17.58 13.26
N GLY A 9 14.46 -16.35 12.69
CA GLY A 9 13.56 -15.79 11.65
C GLY A 9 12.58 -14.74 12.21
N LEU A 10 12.73 -13.40 12.12
CA LEU A 10 12.91 -12.53 10.94
C LEU A 10 11.93 -12.96 9.83
N SER A 11 10.89 -12.22 9.43
CA SER A 11 10.58 -10.79 9.57
C SER A 11 9.08 -10.58 9.38
N ASP A 12 8.34 -10.36 10.46
CA ASP A 12 7.05 -9.65 10.35
C ASP A 12 7.36 -8.16 10.43
N LYS A 13 7.82 -7.60 9.31
CA LYS A 13 7.65 -6.16 9.07
C LYS A 13 6.22 -5.92 8.60
N VAL A 14 5.25 -6.29 9.43
CA VAL A 14 4.00 -5.53 9.48
C VAL A 14 4.41 -4.19 10.10
N VAL A 15 4.84 -3.27 9.23
CA VAL A 15 4.74 -1.84 9.52
C VAL A 15 3.24 -1.58 9.54
N GLY A 16 2.62 -1.95 10.66
CA GLY A 16 1.36 -1.38 11.09
C GLY A 16 1.66 0.07 11.40
N SER A 17 1.64 0.90 10.36
CA SER A 17 1.51 2.35 10.51
C SER A 17 0.35 2.59 11.47
N PRO A 18 0.54 3.44 12.48
CA PRO A 18 -0.33 3.47 13.65
C PRO A 18 -1.77 3.73 13.19
N ALA A 19 -2.65 2.80 13.56
CA ALA A 19 -4.09 2.94 13.43
C ALA A 19 -4.56 4.13 14.28
N TYR A 20 -4.48 5.33 13.72
CA TYR A 20 -5.23 6.48 14.17
C TYR A 20 -6.13 6.89 13.00
N ASP A 21 -7.37 6.42 13.05
CA ASP A 21 -8.53 6.88 12.28
C ASP A 21 -8.53 6.80 10.74
N ARG A 22 -7.51 6.24 10.08
CA ARG A 22 -7.62 6.00 8.63
C ARG A 22 -8.60 4.85 8.35
N LYS A 23 -9.68 5.16 7.63
CA LYS A 23 -10.64 4.14 7.19
C LYS A 23 -10.21 3.61 5.82
N GLU A 24 -9.57 2.45 5.82
CA GLU A 24 -9.33 1.70 4.58
C GLU A 24 -10.67 1.34 3.95
N LEU A 25 -10.84 1.69 2.66
CA LEU A 25 -12.06 1.44 1.91
C LEU A 25 -11.95 0.11 1.16
N TYR A 26 -10.92 -0.01 0.32
CA TYR A 26 -10.63 -1.20 -0.49
C TYR A 26 -9.18 -1.15 -1.00
N GLN A 27 -8.73 -2.26 -1.57
CA GLN A 27 -7.42 -2.39 -2.20
C GLN A 27 -7.61 -2.75 -3.68
N GLU A 28 -6.82 -2.15 -4.56
CA GLU A 28 -6.79 -2.47 -5.99
C GLU A 28 -5.44 -3.07 -6.37
N LEU A 29 -5.49 -4.13 -7.19
CA LEU A 29 -4.30 -4.77 -7.72
C LEU A 29 -3.98 -4.13 -9.06
N CYS A 30 -2.90 -3.36 -9.11
CA CYS A 30 -2.42 -2.68 -10.30
C CYS A 30 -1.13 -3.31 -10.80
N GLN A 31 -0.75 -3.01 -12.03
CA GLN A 31 0.46 -3.48 -12.68
C GLN A 31 1.21 -2.28 -13.29
N ASP A 32 2.53 -2.24 -13.23
CA ASP A 32 3.31 -1.28 -14.02
C ASP A 32 3.60 -1.79 -15.45
N GLU A 33 4.16 -0.94 -16.31
CA GLU A 33 4.51 -1.31 -17.69
C GLU A 33 5.48 -2.51 -17.77
N ASP A 34 6.26 -2.74 -16.72
CA ASP A 34 7.20 -3.86 -16.61
C ASP A 34 6.52 -5.17 -16.18
N GLY A 35 5.24 -5.14 -15.79
CA GLY A 35 4.49 -6.32 -15.35
C GLY A 35 4.58 -6.61 -13.85
N ASN A 36 5.19 -5.73 -13.06
CA ASN A 36 5.22 -5.85 -11.60
C ASN A 36 3.87 -5.45 -11.04
N ARG A 37 3.36 -6.29 -10.14
CA ARG A 37 2.07 -6.08 -9.49
C ARG A 37 2.25 -5.27 -8.21
N TYR A 38 1.39 -4.29 -8.03
CA TYR A 38 1.37 -3.38 -6.89
C TYR A 38 -0.04 -3.34 -6.30
N THR A 39 -0.13 -3.47 -4.97
CA THR A 39 -1.39 -3.30 -4.25
C THR A 39 -1.56 -1.83 -3.88
N VAL A 40 -2.52 -1.15 -4.50
CA VAL A 40 -2.92 0.22 -4.15
C VAL A 40 -4.02 0.16 -3.10
N VAL A 41 -3.71 0.56 -1.89
CA VAL A 41 -4.65 0.74 -0.77
C VAL A 41 -5.35 2.08 -0.91
N VAL A 42 -6.68 2.02 -0.97
CA VAL A 42 -7.56 3.18 -1.03
C VAL A 42 -8.14 3.43 0.34
N TYR A 43 -7.85 4.59 0.93
CA TYR A 43 -8.26 4.90 2.29
C TYR A 43 -8.75 6.34 2.43
N ARG A 44 -9.53 6.60 3.48
CA ARG A 44 -9.89 7.96 3.89
C ARG A 44 -9.11 8.34 5.13
N PRO A 45 -8.26 9.39 5.06
CA PRO A 45 -7.55 9.89 6.23
C PRO A 45 -8.47 10.59 7.23
N PHE A 46 -9.62 11.10 6.79
CA PHE A 46 -10.59 11.77 7.66
C PHE A 46 -11.99 11.22 7.40
N PRO A 47 -12.69 10.65 8.40
CA PRO A 47 -14.02 10.09 8.20
C PRO A 47 -15.07 11.15 7.82
N ASN A 48 -14.86 12.41 8.22
CA ASN A 48 -15.77 13.53 7.96
C ASN A 48 -15.53 14.23 6.61
N LEU A 49 -14.47 13.87 5.89
CA LEU A 49 -14.17 14.43 4.57
C LEU A 49 -14.27 13.33 3.52
N ASN A 50 -14.89 13.63 2.39
CA ASN A 50 -14.95 12.73 1.25
C ASN A 50 -13.65 12.78 0.42
N VAL A 51 -12.50 12.85 1.10
CA VAL A 51 -11.18 12.87 0.49
C VAL A 51 -10.64 11.46 0.55
N THR A 52 -10.43 10.86 -0.61
CA THR A 52 -9.78 9.56 -0.75
C THR A 52 -8.30 9.77 -0.99
N ARG A 53 -7.46 8.98 -0.35
CA ARG A 53 -6.03 8.90 -0.63
C ARG A 53 -5.68 7.49 -1.08
N TYR A 54 -4.62 7.43 -1.86
CA TYR A 54 -4.09 6.21 -2.44
C TYR A 54 -2.66 6.04 -1.95
N GLU A 55 -2.35 4.87 -1.44
CA GLU A 55 -1.00 4.49 -1.03
C GLU A 55 -0.76 3.04 -1.47
N LEU A 56 0.48 2.65 -1.69
CA LEU A 56 0.83 1.25 -1.84
C LEU A 56 0.83 0.57 -0.48
N GLU A 57 0.75 -0.77 -0.46
CA GLU A 57 0.94 -1.57 0.75
C GLU A 57 2.26 -1.27 1.48
N ASP A 58 3.31 -0.88 0.74
CA ASP A 58 4.62 -0.49 1.30
C ASP A 58 4.60 0.91 1.97
N GLY A 59 3.48 1.64 1.89
CA GLY A 59 3.31 2.99 2.42
C GLY A 59 3.76 4.10 1.46
N SER A 60 4.18 3.75 0.24
CA SER A 60 4.47 4.71 -0.83
C SER A 60 3.20 5.43 -1.28
N ARG A 61 3.23 6.76 -1.38
CA ARG A 61 2.06 7.50 -1.87
C ARG A 61 1.88 7.35 -3.37
N VAL A 62 0.61 7.30 -3.76
CA VAL A 62 0.19 7.16 -5.14
C VAL A 62 -0.82 8.26 -5.44
N GLU A 63 -0.67 8.90 -6.59
CA GLU A 63 -1.64 9.84 -7.13
C GLU A 63 -2.55 9.12 -8.13
N PHE A 64 -3.85 9.36 -8.04
CA PHE A 64 -4.80 8.88 -9.03
C PHE A 64 -4.79 9.85 -10.22
N VAL A 65 -4.31 9.38 -11.38
CA VAL A 65 -4.15 10.21 -12.58
C VAL A 65 -5.39 10.13 -13.46
N ASP A 66 -5.85 8.92 -13.76
CA ASP A 66 -6.96 8.66 -14.68
C ASP A 66 -7.69 7.37 -14.30
N ASP A 67 -8.87 7.11 -14.89
CA ASP A 67 -9.81 6.03 -14.55
C ASP A 67 -9.16 4.71 -14.13
N CYS A 68 -8.09 4.29 -14.81
CA CYS A 68 -7.32 3.09 -14.49
C CYS A 68 -5.86 3.35 -14.10
N LEU A 69 -5.40 4.59 -14.16
CA LEU A 69 -4.00 4.96 -14.10
C LEU A 69 -3.68 5.67 -12.79
N PHE A 70 -2.62 5.19 -12.17
CA PHE A 70 -2.09 5.71 -10.93
C PHE A 70 -0.61 6.02 -11.10
N GLU A 71 -0.08 7.02 -10.41
CA GLU A 71 1.33 7.37 -10.45
C GLU A 71 1.93 7.34 -9.05
N ILE A 72 3.07 6.66 -8.88
CA ILE A 72 3.79 6.63 -7.62
C ILE A 72 4.57 7.94 -7.48
N GLU A 73 4.15 8.82 -6.55
CA GLU A 73 4.76 10.15 -6.36
C GLU A 73 6.28 10.08 -6.15
N ALA A 74 6.77 9.02 -5.48
CA ALA A 74 8.19 8.87 -5.16
C ALA A 74 9.08 8.52 -6.37
N THR A 75 8.52 7.86 -7.39
CA THR A 75 9.29 7.33 -8.52
C THR A 75 8.82 7.84 -9.88
N GLY A 76 7.63 8.45 -9.96
CA GLY A 76 6.95 8.79 -11.22
C GLY A 76 6.52 7.56 -12.02
N LYS A 77 6.55 6.37 -11.42
CA LYS A 77 6.10 5.14 -12.09
C LYS A 77 4.58 5.14 -12.22
N GLN A 78 4.11 4.76 -13.40
CA GLN A 78 2.69 4.59 -13.67
C GLN A 78 2.26 3.14 -13.42
N LEU A 79 1.12 2.98 -12.76
CA LEU A 79 0.45 1.74 -12.47
C LEU A 79 -0.92 1.75 -13.13
N THR A 80 -1.27 0.68 -13.83
CA THR A 80 -2.59 0.48 -14.42
C THR A 80 -3.33 -0.65 -13.71
N ARG A 81 -4.60 -0.43 -13.39
CA ARG A 81 -5.53 -1.52 -13.01
C ARG A 81 -6.22 -2.18 -14.21
N CYS A 82 -6.14 -1.53 -15.38
CA CYS A 82 -6.74 -2.05 -16.61
C CYS A 82 -5.84 -3.17 -17.18
N PRO A 83 -6.44 -4.31 -17.61
CA PRO A 83 -5.73 -5.44 -18.20
C PRO A 83 -5.21 -5.19 -19.61
#